data_AF-A0A7L3KZF9-F1
#
_entry.id   AF-A0A7L3KZF9-F1
#
_cell.length_a   1.000
_cell.length_b   1.000
_cell.length_c   1.000
_cell.angle_alpha   90.00
_cell.angle_beta   90.00
_cell.angle_gamma   90.00
#
_symmetry.space_group_name_H-M   'P 1'
#
loop_
_entity.id
_entity.type
_entity.pdbx_description
1 polymer ?
#
loop_
_entity_poly.entity_id
_entity_poly.type
_entity_poly.pdbx_seq_one_letter_code
_entity_poly.pdbx_strand_id
1 'polypeptide(L)'
;QAVPAGSHVRLNLQTGEREAKLPDSENQQGDMREERRRKRYSVDVDSNSFTSQELKKALAKLKETEKAERKVRKQFPISEAKVRKKFRPIEQLKEEFEKLNVKMETDYEIMVKLISKFNSSASTLDEKVAALYDLEYYVHQV
;
A
#
# COMPACT_ATOMS: atom_id res chain seq x y z
N GLN A 1 15.40 6.81 -31.15
CA GLN A 1 14.75 8.10 -30.86
C GLN A 1 14.73 8.30 -29.35
N ALA A 2 15.14 9.47 -28.84
CA ALA A 2 15.11 9.74 -27.40
C ALA A 2 13.66 10.02 -26.96
N VAL A 3 13.26 9.47 -25.81
CA VAL A 3 11.92 9.66 -25.24
C VAL A 3 11.92 10.94 -24.37
N PRO A 4 10.90 11.82 -24.46
CA PRO A 4 10.80 12.99 -23.60
C PRO A 4 10.78 12.63 -22.10
N ALA A 5 11.41 13.48 -21.28
CA ALA A 5 11.39 13.29 -19.83
C ALA A 5 9.94 13.39 -19.30
N GLY A 6 9.54 12.40 -18.50
CA GLY A 6 8.18 12.31 -17.94
C GLY A 6 7.16 11.54 -18.81
N SER A 7 7.53 11.12 -20.03
CA SER A 7 6.68 10.24 -20.84
C SER A 7 6.66 8.83 -20.27
N HIS A 8 5.45 8.28 -20.09
CA HIS A 8 5.28 6.89 -19.65
C HIS A 8 5.65 5.94 -20.79
N VAL A 9 6.61 5.05 -20.54
CA VAL A 9 7.08 4.05 -21.51
C VAL A 9 6.50 2.69 -21.13
N ARG A 10 5.86 2.03 -22.08
CA ARG A 10 5.36 0.66 -21.96
C ARG A 10 6.02 -0.26 -22.99
N LEU A 11 6.17 -1.54 -22.66
CA LEU A 11 6.64 -2.56 -23.60
C LEU A 11 5.42 -3.33 -24.12
N ASN A 12 5.24 -3.35 -25.43
CA ASN A 12 4.18 -4.14 -26.06
C ASN A 12 4.66 -5.60 -26.18
N LEU A 13 4.07 -6.51 -25.40
CA LEU A 13 4.53 -7.91 -25.32
C LEU A 13 4.12 -8.76 -26.53
N GLN A 14 3.20 -8.27 -27.37
CA GLN A 14 2.85 -8.94 -28.63
C GLN A 14 3.84 -8.61 -29.75
N THR A 15 4.33 -7.37 -29.80
CA THR A 15 5.25 -6.90 -30.85
C THR A 15 6.71 -6.79 -30.41
N GLY A 16 6.98 -6.81 -29.11
CA GLY A 16 8.30 -6.59 -28.52
C GLY A 16 8.75 -5.12 -28.53
N GLU A 17 7.92 -4.19 -28.98
CA GLU A 17 8.29 -2.80 -29.18
C GLU A 17 8.06 -1.94 -27.92
N ARG A 18 8.95 -0.96 -27.70
CA ARG A 18 8.81 0.02 -26.61
C ARG A 18 8.02 1.24 -27.13
N GLU A 19 6.86 1.48 -26.53
CA GLU A 19 5.97 2.59 -26.88
C GLU A 19 6.03 3.67 -25.79
N ALA A 20 6.21 4.92 -26.17
CA ALA A 20 6.11 6.05 -25.25
C ALA A 20 4.79 6.79 -25.45
N LYS A 21 4.06 7.03 -24.36
CA LYS A 21 2.85 7.89 -24.41
C LYS A 21 3.30 9.33 -24.62
N LEU A 22 3.03 9.86 -25.82
CA LEU A 22 3.26 11.26 -26.15
C LEU A 22 2.11 12.11 -25.57
N PRO A 23 2.40 13.29 -25.00
CA PRO A 23 1.36 14.19 -24.55
C PRO A 23 0.62 14.79 -25.75
N ASP A 24 -0.69 14.60 -25.82
CA ASP A 24 -1.53 15.26 -26.82
C ASP A 24 -1.59 16.76 -26.53
N SER A 25 -1.31 17.58 -27.54
CA SER A 25 -1.31 19.05 -27.45
C SER A 25 -2.66 19.67 -27.02
N GLU A 26 -3.74 18.88 -26.99
CA GLU A 26 -5.08 19.31 -26.60
C GLU A 26 -5.44 19.06 -25.13
N ASN A 27 -4.64 18.28 -24.38
CA ASN A 27 -4.96 17.88 -22.99
C ASN A 27 -4.08 18.59 -21.94
N GLN A 28 -4.03 19.93 -21.99
CA GLN A 28 -3.32 20.77 -21.00
C GLN A 28 -4.05 20.93 -19.64
N GLN A 29 -5.05 20.10 -19.33
CA GLN A 29 -5.75 20.15 -18.04
C GLN A 29 -5.19 19.19 -16.97
N GLY A 30 -4.22 18.32 -17.32
CA GLY A 30 -3.63 17.35 -16.40
C GLY A 30 -2.56 17.91 -15.45
N ASP A 31 -1.80 18.91 -15.88
CA ASP A 31 -0.57 19.33 -15.18
C ASP A 31 -0.81 20.06 -13.86
N MET A 32 -1.94 20.77 -13.71
CA MET A 32 -2.28 21.44 -12.45
C MET A 32 -2.55 20.47 -11.28
N ARG A 33 -2.83 19.19 -11.55
CA ARG A 33 -3.07 18.18 -10.49
C ARG A 33 -1.76 17.60 -9.95
N GLU A 34 -0.71 17.51 -10.76
CA GLU A 34 0.56 16.93 -10.35
C GLU A 34 1.40 17.91 -9.52
N GLU A 35 1.37 19.20 -9.87
CA GLU A 35 2.05 20.25 -9.12
C GLU A 35 1.52 20.41 -7.69
N ARG A 36 0.20 20.23 -7.50
CA ARG A 36 -0.45 20.18 -6.18
C ARG A 36 -0.11 18.93 -5.36
N ARG A 37 0.38 17.86 -5.98
CA ARG A 37 0.86 16.66 -5.27
C ARG A 37 2.32 16.79 -4.86
N ARG A 38 3.18 17.36 -5.70
CA ARG A 38 4.59 17.63 -5.34
C ARG A 38 4.73 18.60 -4.17
N LYS A 39 3.87 19.62 -4.09
CA LYS A 39 3.89 20.61 -2.99
C LYS A 39 3.44 20.06 -1.62
N ARG A 40 2.83 18.88 -1.56
CA ARG A 40 2.39 18.25 -0.29
C ARG A 40 3.45 17.38 0.39
N TYR A 41 4.53 17.04 -0.32
CA TYR A 41 5.64 16.24 0.23
C TYR A 41 6.96 16.99 0.34
N SER A 42 6.98 18.29 0.00
CA SER A 42 8.06 19.17 0.44
C SER A 42 7.80 19.53 1.90
N VAL A 43 8.22 18.64 2.80
CA VAL A 43 8.52 19.09 4.16
C VAL A 43 9.64 20.10 3.97
N ASP A 44 9.40 21.34 4.36
CA ASP A 44 10.44 22.36 4.46
C ASP A 44 11.48 21.82 5.43
N VAL A 45 12.52 21.17 4.89
CA VAL A 45 13.75 20.85 5.62
C VAL A 45 14.63 22.10 5.55
N ASP A 46 14.05 23.25 5.86
CA ASP A 46 14.84 24.41 6.21
C ASP A 46 15.47 24.07 7.56
N SER A 47 16.74 23.69 7.48
CA SER A 47 17.63 23.32 8.56
C SER A 47 17.97 24.53 9.43
N ASN A 48 16.98 25.20 9.98
CA ASN A 48 17.17 26.25 10.98
C ASN A 48 16.62 25.78 12.33
N SER A 49 17.56 25.26 13.10
CA SER A 49 17.52 24.99 14.54
C SER A 49 16.41 25.70 15.31
N PHE A 50 15.37 24.96 15.72
CA PHE A 50 14.40 25.45 16.68
C PHE A 50 15.12 25.95 17.94
N THR A 51 14.80 27.15 18.39
CA THR A 51 15.35 27.65 19.65
C THR A 51 14.80 26.82 20.81
N SER A 52 15.57 26.66 21.90
CA SER A 52 15.14 25.89 23.08
C SER A 52 13.82 26.40 23.66
N GLN A 53 13.53 27.69 23.51
CA GLN A 53 12.28 28.32 23.93
C GLN A 53 11.10 27.95 23.03
N GLU A 54 11.29 27.84 21.71
CA GLU A 54 10.24 27.39 20.78
C GLU A 54 9.90 25.92 21.00
N LEU A 55 10.90 25.06 21.19
CA LEU A 55 10.68 23.65 21.53
C LEU A 55 9.92 23.52 22.85
N LYS A 56 10.29 24.31 23.88
CA LYS A 56 9.59 24.30 25.17
C LYS A 56 8.13 24.74 25.03
N LYS A 57 7.85 25.76 24.21
CA LYS A 57 6.49 26.22 23.92
C LYS A 57 5.70 25.18 23.12
N ALA A 58 6.30 24.53 22.13
CA ALA A 58 5.68 23.46 21.35
C ALA A 58 5.34 22.24 22.22
N LEU A 59 6.26 21.82 23.09
CA LEU A 59 6.05 20.73 24.05
C LEU A 59 4.98 21.06 25.10
N ALA A 60 4.92 22.32 25.56
CA ALA A 60 3.87 22.76 26.47
C ALA A 60 2.48 22.67 25.81
N LYS A 61 2.36 23.11 24.55
CA LYS A 61 1.13 22.99 23.76
C LYS A 61 0.70 21.54 23.58
N LEU A 62 1.63 20.64 23.21
CA LEU A 62 1.35 19.20 23.08
C LEU A 62 0.89 18.56 24.40
N LYS A 63 1.51 18.95 25.52
CA LYS A 63 1.13 18.44 26.85
C LYS A 63 -0.24 18.95 27.29
N GLU A 64 -0.62 20.15 26.87
CA GLU A 64 -1.94 20.73 27.11
C GLU A 64 -3.02 20.06 26.26
N THR A 65 -2.75 19.82 24.97
CA THR A 65 -3.66 19.07 24.09
C THR A 65 -3.85 17.64 24.58
N GLU A 66 -2.79 16.95 25.00
CA GLU A 66 -2.90 15.59 25.56
C GLU A 66 -3.72 15.57 26.86
N LYS A 67 -3.56 16.57 27.72
CA LYS A 67 -4.39 16.72 28.93
C LYS A 67 -5.84 17.03 28.58
N ALA A 68 -6.09 17.83 27.55
CA ALA A 68 -7.44 18.12 27.06
C ALA A 68 -8.10 16.87 26.46
N GLU A 69 -7.40 16.10 25.63
CA GLU A 69 -7.86 14.83 25.08
C GLU A 69 -8.12 13.77 26.16
N ARG A 70 -7.24 13.67 27.16
CA ARG A 70 -7.46 12.79 28.32
C ARG A 70 -8.66 13.23 29.15
N LYS A 71 -8.93 14.53 29.28
CA LYS A 71 -10.16 15.04 29.94
C LYS A 71 -11.40 14.72 29.10
N VAL A 72 -11.36 14.91 27.78
CA VAL A 72 -12.45 14.55 26.86
C VAL A 72 -12.73 13.03 26.89
N ARG A 73 -11.69 12.18 26.89
CA ARG A 73 -11.84 10.72 27.07
C ARG A 73 -12.47 10.35 28.41
N LYS A 74 -12.13 11.06 29.50
CA LYS A 74 -12.75 10.87 30.83
C LYS A 74 -14.18 11.41 30.92
N GLN A 75 -14.52 12.46 30.17
CA GLN A 75 -15.84 13.09 30.18
C GLN A 75 -16.88 12.30 29.36
N PHE A 76 -16.44 11.50 28.37
CA PHE A 76 -17.32 10.69 27.50
C PHE A 76 -16.97 9.18 27.48
N PRO A 77 -17.05 8.47 28.62
CA PRO A 77 -16.86 7.01 28.68
C PRO A 77 -17.92 6.23 27.88
N ILE A 78 -19.01 6.91 27.51
CA ILE A 78 -20.15 6.37 26.77
C ILE A 78 -19.74 5.94 25.33
N SER A 79 -18.68 6.51 24.78
CA SER A 79 -18.20 6.18 23.42
C SER A 79 -17.51 4.81 23.36
N GLU A 80 -16.63 4.48 24.31
CA GLU A 80 -15.88 3.21 24.32
C GLU A 80 -16.78 2.02 24.64
N ALA A 81 -17.69 2.12 25.61
CA ALA A 81 -18.66 1.07 25.89
C ALA A 81 -19.65 0.89 24.73
N LYS A 82 -20.06 2.01 24.11
CA LYS A 82 -20.69 2.13 22.78
C LYS A 82 -20.06 1.20 21.75
N VAL A 83 -18.77 1.40 21.55
CA VAL A 83 -17.93 0.75 20.55
C VAL A 83 -17.70 -0.72 20.90
N ARG A 84 -17.36 -1.03 22.15
CA ARG A 84 -17.14 -2.41 22.61
C ARG A 84 -18.37 -3.29 22.50
N LYS A 85 -19.59 -2.74 22.60
CA LYS A 85 -20.83 -3.49 22.35
C LYS A 85 -21.11 -3.72 20.85
N LYS A 86 -20.52 -2.91 19.96
CA LYS A 86 -20.70 -3.02 18.50
C LYS A 86 -19.74 -4.02 17.86
N PHE A 87 -18.64 -4.36 18.52
CA PHE A 87 -17.60 -5.23 17.96
C PHE A 87 -17.41 -6.49 18.80
N ARG A 88 -17.05 -7.59 18.13
CA ARG A 88 -16.67 -8.85 18.79
C ARG A 88 -15.41 -8.65 19.65
N PRO A 89 -15.25 -9.40 20.75
CA PRO A 89 -14.04 -9.31 21.55
C PRO A 89 -12.82 -9.72 20.72
N ILE A 90 -11.71 -9.01 20.92
CA ILE A 90 -10.47 -9.19 20.15
C ILE A 90 -9.89 -10.60 20.28
N GLU A 91 -10.13 -11.27 21.41
CA GLU A 91 -9.70 -12.64 21.68
C GLU A 91 -10.40 -13.64 20.77
N GLN A 92 -11.73 -13.52 20.60
CA GLN A 92 -12.49 -14.37 19.69
C GLN A 92 -12.05 -14.14 18.23
N LEU A 93 -11.82 -12.88 17.85
CA LEU A 93 -11.33 -12.55 16.52
C LEU A 93 -9.96 -13.15 16.23
N LYS A 94 -9.05 -13.17 17.21
CA LYS A 94 -7.73 -13.79 17.07
C LYS A 94 -7.85 -15.31 16.93
N GLU A 95 -8.65 -15.95 17.77
CA GLU A 95 -8.89 -17.40 17.70
C GLU A 95 -9.56 -17.80 16.38
N GLU A 96 -10.55 -17.04 15.92
CA GLU A 96 -11.17 -17.23 14.60
C GLU A 96 -10.15 -17.04 13.48
N PHE A 97 -9.29 -16.02 13.54
CA PHE A 97 -8.27 -15.76 12.52
C PHE A 97 -7.19 -16.85 12.47
N GLU A 98 -6.76 -17.35 13.63
CA GLU A 98 -5.85 -18.49 13.73
C GLU A 98 -6.48 -19.76 13.14
N LYS A 99 -7.76 -20.02 13.44
CA LYS A 99 -8.52 -21.13 12.81
C LYS A 99 -8.68 -20.96 11.31
N LEU A 100 -8.80 -19.73 10.82
CA LEU A 100 -9.00 -19.42 9.42
C LEU A 100 -7.75 -19.67 8.56
N ASN A 101 -6.57 -19.88 9.18
CA ASN A 101 -5.29 -20.23 8.53
C ASN A 101 -5.10 -19.54 7.17
N VAL A 102 -5.45 -18.25 7.10
CA VAL A 102 -5.35 -17.44 5.88
C VAL A 102 -3.88 -17.14 5.70
N LYS A 103 -3.18 -18.04 5.03
CA LYS A 103 -1.86 -17.76 4.49
C LYS A 103 -2.09 -16.75 3.37
N MET A 104 -1.87 -15.47 3.67
CA MET A 104 -1.75 -14.45 2.64
C MET A 104 -0.43 -14.72 1.92
N GLU A 105 -0.50 -15.53 0.87
CA GLU A 105 0.63 -15.81 0.01
C GLU A 105 0.75 -14.67 -1.00
N THR A 106 1.97 -14.18 -1.20
CA THR A 106 2.22 -13.22 -2.27
C THR A 106 2.19 -13.92 -3.63
N ASP A 107 1.88 -13.19 -4.71
CA ASP A 107 1.85 -13.78 -6.06
C ASP A 107 3.18 -14.47 -6.41
N TYR A 108 4.31 -13.92 -5.95
CA TYR A 108 5.62 -14.54 -6.11
C TYR A 108 5.75 -15.89 -5.37
N GLU A 109 5.25 -15.97 -4.13
CA GLU A 109 5.25 -17.23 -3.37
C GLU A 109 4.37 -18.29 -4.02
N ILE A 110 3.24 -17.87 -4.60
CA ILE A 110 2.34 -18.75 -5.35
C ILE A 110 3.05 -19.29 -6.60
N MET A 111 3.71 -18.42 -7.38
CA MET A 111 4.48 -18.82 -8.56
C MET A 111 5.60 -19.82 -8.20
N VAL A 112 6.36 -19.57 -7.14
CA VAL A 112 7.42 -20.49 -6.67
C VAL A 112 6.84 -21.86 -6.31
N LYS A 113 5.66 -21.91 -5.70
CA LYS A 113 4.96 -23.17 -5.38
C LYS A 113 4.47 -23.89 -6.63
N LEU A 114 3.93 -23.17 -7.61
CA LEU A 114 3.49 -23.75 -8.89
C LEU A 114 4.68 -24.38 -9.64
N ILE A 115 5.82 -23.68 -9.69
CA ILE A 115 7.08 -24.21 -10.25
C ILE A 115 7.55 -25.45 -9.49
N SER A 116 7.48 -25.42 -8.16
CA SER A 116 7.87 -26.56 -7.31
C SER A 116 6.96 -27.77 -7.53
N LYS A 117 5.65 -27.56 -7.66
CA LYS A 117 4.65 -28.60 -7.99
C LYS A 117 4.92 -29.19 -9.37
N PHE A 118 5.19 -28.35 -10.37
CA PHE A 118 5.52 -28.78 -11.72
C PHE A 118 6.78 -29.67 -11.77
N ASN A 119 7.82 -29.25 -11.04
CA ASN A 119 9.09 -29.97 -10.94
C ASN A 119 9.03 -31.22 -10.06
N SER A 120 7.97 -31.40 -9.28
CA SER A 120 7.82 -32.56 -8.41
C SER A 120 7.54 -33.83 -9.23
N SER A 121 8.31 -34.88 -9.00
CA SER A 121 8.12 -36.19 -9.64
C SER A 121 6.85 -36.92 -9.17
N ALA A 122 6.27 -36.48 -8.05
CA ALA A 122 5.05 -37.04 -7.48
C ALA A 122 3.75 -36.45 -8.09
N SER A 123 3.85 -35.38 -8.89
CA SER A 123 2.68 -34.70 -9.46
C SER A 123 2.25 -35.37 -10.77
N THR A 124 0.94 -35.51 -10.95
CA THR A 124 0.36 -36.11 -12.16
C THR A 124 0.49 -35.17 -13.37
N LEU A 125 0.40 -35.70 -14.59
CA LEU A 125 0.51 -34.89 -15.81
C LEU A 125 -0.53 -33.75 -15.83
N ASP A 126 -1.76 -34.04 -15.37
CA ASP A 126 -2.86 -33.09 -15.34
C ASP A 126 -2.61 -31.95 -14.35
N GLU A 127 -2.11 -32.28 -13.16
CA GLU A 127 -1.68 -31.28 -12.17
C GLU A 127 -0.54 -30.40 -12.66
N LYS A 128 0.40 -30.97 -13.42
CA LYS A 128 1.50 -30.20 -14.04
C LYS A 128 0.98 -29.23 -15.10
N VAL A 129 0.03 -29.68 -15.92
CA VAL A 129 -0.61 -28.84 -16.94
C VAL A 129 -1.42 -27.73 -16.28
N ALA A 130 -2.22 -28.04 -15.26
CA ALA A 130 -2.95 -27.03 -14.48
C ALA A 130 -2.00 -26.02 -13.83
N ALA A 131 -0.91 -26.48 -13.22
CA ALA A 131 0.07 -25.61 -12.59
C ALA A 131 0.76 -24.67 -13.60
N LEU A 132 0.95 -25.10 -14.85
CA LEU A 132 1.49 -24.24 -15.92
C LEU A 132 0.49 -23.17 -16.35
N TYR A 133 -0.80 -23.51 -16.52
CA TYR A 133 -1.83 -22.52 -16.84
C TYR A 133 -1.99 -21.47 -15.74
N ASP A 134 -1.98 -21.91 -14.49
CA ASP A 134 -2.03 -20.99 -13.34
C ASP A 134 -0.77 -20.10 -13.32
N LEU A 135 0.41 -20.67 -13.59
CA LEU A 135 1.67 -19.91 -13.63
C LEU A 135 1.66 -18.86 -14.75
N GLU A 136 1.16 -19.21 -15.94
CA GLU A 136 0.97 -18.26 -17.04
C GLU A 136 0.08 -17.10 -16.62
N TYR A 137 -1.04 -17.40 -15.95
CA TYR A 137 -1.97 -16.40 -15.45
C TYR A 137 -1.32 -15.45 -14.43
N TYR A 138 -0.51 -15.96 -13.51
CA TYR A 138 0.20 -15.11 -12.54
C TYR A 138 1.32 -14.28 -13.18
N VAL A 139 2.05 -14.83 -14.15
CA VAL A 139 3.09 -14.09 -14.88
C VAL A 139 2.48 -13.01 -15.76
N HIS A 140 1.29 -13.22 -16.33
CA HIS A 140 0.61 -12.23 -17.17
C HIS A 140 0.08 -11.03 -16.38
N GLN A 141 -0.21 -11.20 -15.09
CA GLN A 141 -0.72 -10.12 -14.23
C GLN A 141 0.36 -9.12 -13.79
N VAL A 142 1.63 -9.51 -13.83
CA VAL A 142 2.79 -8.72 -13.36
C VAL A 142 3.41 -7.95 -14.53
#